data_AF-A0AAN9UAD1-F1
#
_entry.id   AF-A0AAN9UAD1-F1
#
_cell.length_a   1.000
_cell.length_b   1.000
_cell.length_c   1.000
_cell.angle_alpha   90.00
_cell.angle_beta   90.00
_cell.angle_gamma   90.00
#
_symmetry.space_group_name_H-M   'P 1'
#
loop_
_entity.id
_entity.type
_entity.pdbx_description
1 polymer ?
#
loop_
_entity_poly.entity_id
_entity_poly.type
_entity_poly.pdbx_seq_one_letter_code
_entity_poly.pdbx_strand_id
1 'polypeptide(L)'
;MDEDLSYRLTVDQGQVEYELIGHAKRNPAVFESYILRPGAILDEGYSLRKIAWSLGPSVRVEALARAMIDIALNGFEKDTLENKDVGEWDAGVRNPQ
;
A
#
# COMPACT_ATOMS: atom_id res chain seq x y z
N MET A 1 21.52 2.98 7.72
CA MET A 1 20.92 2.27 6.58
C MET A 1 21.87 2.49 5.42
N ASP A 2 22.29 1.42 4.74
CA ASP A 2 23.22 1.50 3.62
C ASP A 2 22.49 2.10 2.40
N GLU A 3 23.01 3.19 1.82
CA GLU A 3 22.33 3.92 0.73
C GLU A 3 22.17 3.04 -0.53
N ASP A 4 23.11 2.12 -0.78
CA ASP A 4 23.06 1.18 -1.90
C ASP A 4 21.90 0.17 -1.74
N LEU A 5 21.65 -0.29 -0.52
CA LEU A 5 20.55 -1.22 -0.23
C LEU A 5 19.18 -0.55 -0.44
N SER A 6 19.05 0.72 -0.06
CA SER A 6 17.83 1.51 -0.25
C SER A 6 17.52 1.72 -1.74
N TYR A 7 18.55 2.00 -2.55
CA TYR A 7 18.41 2.19 -3.99
C TYR A 7 17.95 0.91 -4.69
N ARG A 8 18.57 -0.23 -4.35
CA ARG A 8 18.22 -1.53 -4.94
C ARG A 8 16.79 -1.95 -4.62
N LEU A 9 16.35 -1.77 -3.38
CA LEU A 9 14.96 -2.06 -2.98
C LEU A 9 13.94 -1.23 -3.77
N THR A 10 14.24 0.05 -4.01
CA THR A 10 13.37 0.94 -4.80
C THR A 10 13.26 0.48 -6.26
N VAL A 11 14.38 0.07 -6.86
CA VAL A 11 14.41 -0.46 -8.23
C VAL A 11 13.63 -1.78 -8.34
N ASP A 12 13.85 -2.70 -7.40
CA ASP A 12 13.17 -4.00 -7.39
C ASP A 12 11.66 -3.85 -7.22
N GLN A 13 11.21 -2.94 -6.33
CA GLN A 13 9.79 -2.62 -6.17
C GLN A 13 9.18 -2.06 -7.47
N GLY A 14 9.85 -1.11 -8.11
CA GLY A 14 9.38 -0.54 -9.38
C GLY A 14 9.27 -1.58 -10.50
N GLN A 15 10.19 -2.53 -10.57
CA GLN A 15 10.14 -3.62 -11.55
C GLN A 15 8.96 -4.56 -11.30
N VAL A 16 8.71 -4.93 -10.03
CA VAL A 16 7.56 -5.78 -9.67
C VAL A 16 6.24 -5.09 -10.03
N GLU A 17 6.08 -3.81 -9.68
CA GLU A 17 4.89 -3.04 -10.04
C GLU A 17 4.67 -3.00 -11.56
N TYR A 18 5.73 -2.74 -12.33
CA TYR A 18 5.67 -2.68 -13.79
C TYR A 18 5.19 -4.00 -14.40
N GLU A 19 5.74 -5.13 -13.95
CA GLU A 19 5.37 -6.45 -14.47
C GLU A 19 3.94 -6.84 -14.13
N LEU A 20 3.47 -6.53 -12.90
CA LEU A 20 2.09 -6.81 -12.48
C LEU A 20 1.08 -6.00 -13.30
N ILE A 21 1.31 -4.69 -13.46
CA ILE A 21 0.48 -3.82 -14.29
C ILE A 21 0.52 -4.29 -15.76
N GLY A 22 1.69 -4.65 -16.26
CA GLY A 22 1.86 -5.20 -17.61
C GLY A 22 1.08 -6.50 -17.81
N HIS A 23 1.08 -7.38 -16.81
CA HIS A 23 0.34 -8.63 -16.85
C HIS A 23 -1.18 -8.41 -16.84
N ALA A 24 -1.69 -7.50 -16.01
CA ALA A 24 -3.10 -7.13 -15.99
C ALA A 24 -3.57 -6.56 -17.33
N LYS A 25 -2.78 -5.66 -17.93
CA LYS A 25 -3.08 -5.10 -19.27
C LYS A 25 -3.12 -6.16 -20.37
N ARG A 26 -2.28 -7.20 -20.28
CA ARG A 26 -2.26 -8.31 -21.24
C ARG A 26 -3.40 -9.31 -21.01
N ASN A 27 -3.97 -9.38 -19.81
CA ASN A 27 -4.95 -10.39 -19.40
C ASN A 27 -6.18 -9.78 -18.70
N PRO A 28 -6.84 -8.74 -19.26
CA PRO A 28 -7.85 -7.95 -18.54
C PRO A 28 -9.12 -8.71 -18.18
N ALA A 29 -9.38 -9.86 -18.80
CA ALA A 29 -10.55 -10.69 -18.51
C ALA A 29 -10.38 -11.65 -17.32
N VAL A 30 -9.14 -11.86 -16.86
CA VAL A 30 -8.81 -12.91 -15.87
C VAL A 30 -7.91 -12.42 -14.74
N PHE A 31 -7.28 -11.25 -14.89
CA PHE A 31 -6.37 -10.71 -13.90
C PHE A 31 -6.52 -9.20 -13.78
N GLU A 32 -6.68 -8.75 -12.55
CA GLU A 32 -6.75 -7.35 -12.16
C GLU A 32 -5.69 -7.10 -11.09
N SER A 33 -5.02 -5.95 -11.17
CA SER A 33 -3.91 -5.61 -10.28
C SER A 33 -4.15 -4.29 -9.59
N TYR A 34 -3.91 -4.27 -8.28
CA TYR A 34 -3.93 -3.07 -7.46
C TYR A 34 -2.59 -2.92 -6.75
N ILE A 35 -2.04 -1.71 -6.78
CA ILE A 35 -0.73 -1.39 -6.20
C ILE A 35 -0.93 -0.50 -4.98
N LEU A 36 -0.52 -0.97 -3.81
CA LEU A 36 -0.57 -0.19 -2.57
C LEU A 36 0.84 0.28 -2.22
N ARG A 37 1.00 1.59 -2.03
CA ARG A 37 2.25 2.24 -1.64
C ARG A 37 2.14 2.85 -0.24
N PRO A 38 2.18 2.02 0.81
CA PRO A 38 2.23 2.54 2.16
C PRO A 38 3.56 3.25 2.40
N GLY A 39 3.53 4.26 3.28
CA GLY A 39 4.74 4.78 3.91
C GLY A 39 5.22 3.82 4.99
N ALA A 40 5.52 4.33 6.19
CA ALA A 40 5.86 3.45 7.30
C ALA A 40 4.64 2.63 7.76
N ILE A 41 4.83 1.33 7.98
CA ILE A 41 3.81 0.45 8.56
C ILE A 41 4.03 0.37 10.07
N LEU A 42 2.99 0.70 10.85
CA LEU A 42 3.02 0.71 12.31
C LEU A 42 2.39 -0.59 12.84
N ASP A 43 3.12 -1.33 13.67
CA ASP A 43 2.58 -2.51 14.39
C ASP A 43 1.92 -2.13 15.74
N GLU A 44 1.15 -3.06 16.31
CA GLU A 44 0.42 -2.88 17.59
C GLU A 44 1.31 -2.51 18.80
N GLY A 45 2.61 -2.81 18.73
CA GLY A 45 3.62 -2.52 19.75
C GLY A 45 4.38 -1.20 19.56
N TYR A 46 4.12 -0.44 18.49
CA TYR A 46 4.76 0.87 18.30
C TYR A 46 4.24 1.90 19.32
N SER A 47 5.16 2.42 20.14
CA SER A 47 4.85 3.52 21.06
C SER A 47 4.35 4.75 20.29
N LEU A 48 3.18 5.28 20.66
CA LEU A 48 2.65 6.57 20.22
C LEU A 48 3.68 7.72 20.30
N ARG A 49 4.68 7.60 21.18
CA ARG A 49 5.80 8.54 21.30
C ARG A 49 6.77 8.47 20.10
N LYS A 50 6.99 7.29 19.52
CA LYS A 50 7.74 7.12 18.25
C LYS A 50 6.92 7.60 17.05
N ILE A 51 5.59 7.49 17.12
CA ILE A 51 4.66 8.00 16.09
C ILE A 51 4.74 9.53 16.02
N ALA A 52 4.73 10.23 17.17
CA ALA A 52 4.90 11.70 17.21
C ALA A 52 6.28 12.19 16.73
N TRP A 53 7.29 11.31 16.74
CA TRP A 53 8.63 11.58 16.19
C TRP A 53 8.77 11.18 14.71
N SER A 54 7.82 10.43 14.17
CA SER A 54 7.75 10.11 12.75
C SER A 54 7.17 11.31 12.01
N LEU A 55 8.04 12.12 11.39
CA LEU A 55 7.64 13.22 10.50
C LEU A 55 7.22 12.72 9.11
N GLY A 56 7.19 11.40 8.88
CA GLY A 56 6.86 10.78 7.59
C GLY A 56 5.46 10.15 7.57
N PRO A 57 4.86 9.98 6.37
CA PRO A 57 3.58 9.32 6.21
C PRO A 57 3.63 7.87 6.72
N SER A 58 2.61 7.47 7.48
CA SER A 58 2.50 6.13 8.06
C SER A 58 1.07 5.62 8.05
N VAL A 59 0.91 4.28 8.09
CA VAL A 59 -0.37 3.58 8.25
C VAL A 59 -0.26 2.46 9.27
N ARG A 60 -1.37 2.14 9.94
CA ARG A 60 -1.46 0.96 10.83
C ARG A 60 -1.48 -0.32 9.99
N VAL A 61 -0.84 -1.38 10.49
CA VAL A 61 -0.81 -2.68 9.80
C VAL A 61 -2.21 -3.26 9.62
N GLU A 62 -3.12 -3.03 10.56
CA GLU A 62 -4.51 -3.49 10.47
C GLU A 62 -5.26 -2.76 9.35
N ALA A 63 -5.02 -1.47 9.17
CA ALA A 63 -5.62 -0.68 8.10
C ALA A 63 -5.12 -1.15 6.73
N LEU A 64 -3.81 -1.38 6.60
CA LEU A 64 -3.23 -1.95 5.37
C LEU A 64 -3.82 -3.33 5.05
N ALA A 65 -3.90 -4.22 6.04
CA ALA A 65 -4.45 -5.56 5.86
C ALA A 65 -5.93 -5.53 5.46
N ARG A 66 -6.73 -4.66 6.10
CA ARG A 66 -8.14 -4.47 5.74
C ARG A 66 -8.29 -3.94 4.30
N ALA A 67 -7.47 -2.96 3.91
CA ALA A 67 -7.48 -2.44 2.55
C ALA A 67 -7.14 -3.52 1.52
N MET A 68 -6.09 -4.31 1.75
CA MET A 68 -5.69 -5.39 0.85
C MET A 68 -6.81 -6.43 0.67
N ILE A 69 -7.45 -6.86 1.76
CA ILE A 69 -8.53 -7.85 1.71
C ILE A 69 -9.77 -7.28 1.03
N ASP A 70 -10.16 -6.06 1.37
CA ASP A 70 -11.35 -5.42 0.78
C ASP A 70 -11.20 -5.24 -0.73
N ILE A 71 -10.05 -4.71 -1.19
CA ILE A 71 -9.74 -4.50 -2.60
C ILE A 71 -9.68 -5.85 -3.35
N ALA A 72 -9.06 -6.87 -2.77
CA ALA A 72 -8.99 -8.19 -3.40
C ALA A 72 -10.38 -8.84 -3.59
N LEU A 73 -11.35 -8.54 -2.72
CA LEU A 73 -12.69 -9.09 -2.79
C LEU A 73 -13.65 -8.26 -3.64
N ASN A 74 -13.50 -6.93 -3.62
CA ASN A 74 -14.49 -5.99 -4.15
C ASN A 74 -13.98 -5.14 -5.31
N GLY A 75 -12.68 -5.19 -5.62
CA GLY A 75 -12.03 -4.23 -6.51
C GLY A 75 -11.95 -2.82 -5.90
N PHE A 76 -11.44 -1.88 -6.69
CA PHE A 76 -11.33 -0.47 -6.34
C PHE A 76 -11.30 0.41 -7.59
N GLU A 77 -11.68 1.68 -7.50
CA GLU A 77 -11.67 2.57 -8.68
C GLU A 77 -10.22 2.92 -9.10
N LYS A 78 -9.32 3.02 -8.12
CA LYS A 78 -7.91 3.34 -8.36
C LYS A 78 -7.07 2.07 -8.41
N ASP A 79 -6.33 1.90 -9.50
CA ASP A 79 -5.33 0.83 -9.63
C ASP A 79 -4.10 1.05 -8.72
N THR A 80 -3.91 2.28 -8.21
CA THR A 80 -2.80 2.62 -7.30
C THR A 80 -3.31 3.45 -6.12
N LEU A 81 -2.98 3.00 -4.91
CA LEU A 81 -3.37 3.62 -3.65
C LEU A 81 -2.12 4.04 -2.87
N GLU A 82 -2.05 5.33 -2.53
CA GLU A 82 -0.96 5.89 -1.74
C GLU A 82 -1.30 5.80 -0.23
N ASN A 83 -0.32 6.11 0.64
CA ASN A 83 -0.48 6.04 2.10
C ASN A 83 -1.78 6.69 2.63
N LYS A 84 -2.20 7.82 2.05
CA LYS A 84 -3.41 8.54 2.47
C LYS A 84 -4.68 7.76 2.16
N ASP A 85 -4.71 7.05 1.03
CA ASP A 85 -5.88 6.28 0.59
C ASP A 85 -6.04 5.05 1.49
N VAL A 86 -4.94 4.36 1.82
CA VAL A 86 -4.94 3.24 2.77
C VAL A 86 -5.38 3.66 4.18
N GLY A 87 -5.05 4.90 4.59
CA GLY A 87 -5.47 5.45 5.87
C GLY A 87 -6.99 5.58 6.06
N GLU A 88 -7.79 5.51 4.98
CA GLU A 88 -9.25 5.59 5.08
C GLU A 88 -9.86 4.36 5.79
N TRP A 89 -9.27 3.17 5.60
CA TRP A 89 -9.65 1.96 6.33
C TRP A 89 -9.42 2.05 7.84
N ASP A 90 -8.56 2.98 8.24
CA ASP A 90 -8.27 3.25 9.64
C ASP A 90 -9.35 4.08 10.32
N ALA A 91 -9.98 4.98 9.55
CA ALA A 91 -11.09 5.82 9.99
C ALA A 91 -12.43 5.06 10.00
N GLY A 92 -12.44 3.78 9.60
CA GLY A 92 -13.66 3.00 9.43
C GLY A 92 -14.54 3.49 8.27
N VAL A 93 -13.98 4.34 7.40
CA VAL A 93 -14.65 4.86 6.22
C VAL A 93 -14.24 3.97 5.06
N ARG A 94 -15.13 3.04 4.67
CA ARG A 94 -15.11 2.58 3.28
C ARG A 94 -15.71 3.72 2.50
N ASN A 95 -14.91 4.52 1.80
CA ASN A 95 -15.46 5.52 0.90
C ASN A 95 -16.15 4.75 -0.24
N PRO A 96 -17.50 4.73 -0.31
CA PRO A 96 -18.19 4.01 -1.36
C PRO A 96 -18.22 4.91 -2.59
N GLN A 97 -17.50 4.45 -3.62
CA GLN A 97 -17.57 4.86 -5.02
C GLN A 97 -16.92 6.20 -5.34
#